data_AF-A0A2G5CW05-F1
#
_entry.id   AF-A0A2G5CW05-F1
#
_cell.length_a   1.000
_cell.length_b   1.000
_cell.length_c   1.000
_cell.angle_alpha   90.00
_cell.angle_beta   90.00
_cell.angle_gamma   90.00
#
_symmetry.space_group_name_H-M   'P 1'
#
loop_
_entity.id
_entity.type
_entity.pdbx_description
1 polymer ?
#
loop_
_entity_poly.entity_id
_entity_poly.type
_entity_poly.pdbx_seq_one_letter_code
_entity_poly.pdbx_strand_id
1 'polypeptide(L)'
;MVVMSAFYYQSFLNSRIPQTIKRKKKQHLSNSSSSYSSPIKLELSELEIRVCVNKTCRKQGSRETLEILSSLAPPHVSVISCGCLGKCGSGPNLVFLPQAVFVNHCATPARTAQVLATYMGRGNTDDASKNLAALALRKRAEEELEKGNLSEAEVLLSQAIDLKPSGGLHIIYTTRSSTRLAIGNNLGALEDAKEALALAPHHPQVRFMFH
;
A
#
# COMPACT_ATOMS: atom_id res chain seq x y z
N MET A 1 23.16 21.59 -4.98
CA MET A 1 21.80 21.55 -5.57
C MET A 1 21.15 20.18 -5.30
N VAL A 2 21.02 19.76 -4.03
CA VAL A 2 20.55 18.40 -3.66
C VAL A 2 19.29 18.42 -2.77
N VAL A 3 18.62 19.57 -2.65
CA VAL A 3 17.40 19.71 -1.83
C VAL A 3 16.10 19.56 -2.66
N MET A 4 16.20 19.20 -3.94
CA MET A 4 15.03 19.13 -4.85
C MET A 4 14.35 17.76 -4.94
N SER A 5 14.89 16.69 -4.35
CA SER A 5 14.31 15.34 -4.45
C SER A 5 13.26 15.03 -3.37
N ALA A 6 13.45 15.51 -2.13
CA ALA A 6 12.48 15.29 -1.04
C ALA A 6 11.16 16.07 -1.24
N PHE A 7 11.25 17.29 -1.81
CA PHE A 7 10.05 18.08 -2.13
C PHE A 7 9.22 17.46 -3.26
N TYR A 8 9.86 16.86 -4.28
CA TYR A 8 9.14 16.19 -5.36
C TYR A 8 8.34 14.97 -4.87
N TYR A 9 8.87 14.25 -3.87
CA TYR A 9 8.21 13.09 -3.27
C TYR A 9 6.92 13.47 -2.50
N GLN A 10 6.97 14.54 -1.69
CA GLN A 10 5.80 15.06 -0.95
C GLN A 10 4.77 15.72 -1.88
N SER A 11 5.23 16.44 -2.92
CA SER A 11 4.34 17.10 -3.90
C SER A 11 3.62 16.11 -4.82
N PHE A 12 4.23 14.96 -5.13
CA PHE A 12 3.60 13.91 -5.94
C PHE A 12 2.46 13.19 -5.20
N LEU A 13 2.59 12.98 -3.88
CA LEU A 13 1.52 12.38 -3.05
C LEU A 13 0.30 13.32 -2.89
N ASN A 14 0.50 14.64 -2.94
CA ASN A 14 -0.56 15.62 -2.72
C ASN A 14 -1.33 16.05 -3.99
N SER A 15 -0.89 15.68 -5.20
CA SER A 15 -1.37 16.30 -6.45
C SER A 15 -2.43 15.50 -7.24
N ARG A 16 -2.95 14.37 -6.73
CA ARG A 16 -4.11 13.66 -7.33
C ARG A 16 -5.29 13.52 -6.37
N ILE A 17 -5.99 14.63 -6.14
CA ILE A 17 -7.42 14.59 -5.82
C ILE A 17 -8.17 15.48 -6.82
N PRO A 18 -8.55 14.96 -8.00
CA PRO A 18 -9.59 15.60 -8.79
C PRO A 18 -10.93 15.39 -8.08
N GLN A 19 -11.52 16.51 -7.69
CA GLN A 19 -12.85 16.57 -7.10
C GLN A 19 -13.91 16.30 -8.18
N THR A 20 -14.97 15.60 -7.76
CA THR A 20 -16.32 15.55 -8.36
C THR A 20 -16.53 14.74 -9.64
N ILE A 21 -17.17 13.58 -9.50
CA ILE A 21 -18.05 13.01 -10.53
C ILE A 21 -19.45 12.88 -9.93
N LYS A 22 -20.42 13.46 -10.64
CA LYS A 22 -21.82 13.66 -10.23
C LYS A 22 -22.58 12.34 -10.12
N ARG A 23 -23.32 12.18 -9.02
CA ARG A 23 -24.22 11.05 -8.71
C ARG A 23 -25.35 10.92 -9.74
N LYS A 24 -25.57 9.72 -10.28
CA LYS A 24 -26.88 9.28 -10.82
C LYS A 24 -27.58 8.35 -9.82
N LYS A 25 -28.90 8.46 -9.75
CA LYS A 25 -29.78 8.04 -8.64
C LYS A 25 -30.33 6.62 -8.88
N LYS A 26 -30.10 5.74 -7.89
CA LYS A 26 -30.96 4.71 -7.26
C LYS A 26 -31.86 3.84 -8.15
N GLN A 27 -31.64 2.52 -8.10
CA GLN A 27 -32.73 1.53 -8.16
C GLN A 27 -32.48 0.38 -7.17
N HIS A 28 -33.59 -0.16 -6.69
CA HIS A 28 -33.78 -1.02 -5.53
C HIS A 28 -34.04 -2.43 -6.03
N LEU A 29 -33.33 -3.46 -5.57
CA LEU A 29 -33.81 -4.83 -5.73
C LEU A 29 -33.27 -5.76 -4.64
N SER A 30 -34.18 -6.64 -4.22
CA SER A 30 -34.26 -7.47 -3.04
C SER A 30 -33.55 -8.83 -3.14
N ASN A 31 -33.30 -9.42 -1.98
CA ASN A 31 -32.76 -10.77 -1.71
C ASN A 31 -33.24 -11.89 -2.65
N SER A 32 -32.35 -12.84 -2.96
CA SER A 32 -32.61 -14.28 -2.81
C SER A 32 -31.33 -15.11 -3.02
N SER A 33 -31.40 -16.33 -2.53
CA SER A 33 -30.38 -17.29 -2.12
C SER A 33 -29.72 -18.14 -3.22
N SER A 34 -28.48 -18.58 -2.92
CA SER A 34 -27.83 -19.85 -3.28
C SER A 34 -27.48 -20.14 -4.75
N SER A 35 -26.19 -20.35 -5.04
CA SER A 35 -25.65 -21.69 -5.39
C SER A 35 -24.22 -21.59 -5.93
N TYR A 36 -23.37 -22.53 -5.52
CA TYR A 36 -21.97 -22.72 -5.92
C TYR A 36 -21.79 -22.84 -7.44
N SER A 37 -20.79 -22.16 -8.02
CA SER A 37 -20.07 -22.70 -9.19
C SER A 37 -18.69 -22.04 -9.41
N SER A 38 -17.66 -22.90 -9.36
CA SER A 38 -16.35 -22.81 -10.03
C SER A 38 -15.32 -21.74 -9.60
N PRO A 39 -14.02 -22.09 -9.49
CA PRO A 39 -12.97 -21.14 -9.19
C PRO A 39 -12.76 -20.23 -10.40
N ILE A 40 -13.29 -19.01 -10.32
CA ILE A 40 -13.04 -17.98 -11.32
C ILE A 40 -11.54 -17.71 -11.30
N LYS A 41 -10.88 -18.07 -12.39
CA LYS A 41 -9.52 -17.68 -12.75
C LYS A 41 -9.54 -16.17 -12.97
N LEU A 42 -9.48 -15.43 -11.86
CA LEU A 42 -9.58 -13.99 -11.87
C LEU A 42 -8.25 -13.46 -12.41
N GLU A 43 -8.30 -12.88 -13.61
CA GLU A 43 -7.22 -12.07 -14.17
C GLU A 43 -6.65 -11.19 -13.06
N LEU A 44 -5.36 -11.36 -12.73
CA LEU A 44 -4.67 -10.70 -11.62
C LEU A 44 -4.59 -9.16 -11.78
N SER A 45 -5.21 -8.58 -12.82
CA SER A 45 -5.11 -7.19 -13.22
C SER A 45 -6.23 -6.26 -12.74
N GLU A 46 -7.24 -6.75 -11.98
CA GLU A 46 -8.38 -5.91 -11.57
C GLU A 46 -8.69 -5.92 -10.06
N LEU A 47 -7.75 -6.34 -9.22
CA LEU A 47 -7.97 -6.27 -7.78
C LEU A 47 -7.88 -4.81 -7.30
N GLU A 48 -9.01 -4.29 -6.82
CA GLU A 48 -9.13 -2.95 -6.26
C GLU A 48 -9.62 -3.03 -4.82
N ILE A 49 -8.91 -2.39 -3.91
CA ILE A 49 -9.29 -2.20 -2.51
C ILE A 49 -9.73 -0.77 -2.34
N ARG A 50 -11.01 -0.56 -2.01
CA ARG A 50 -11.52 0.77 -1.67
C ARG A 50 -11.63 0.97 -0.16
N VAL A 51 -10.99 2.02 0.34
CA VAL A 51 -10.99 2.39 1.76
C VAL A 51 -11.99 3.53 2.00
N CYS A 52 -12.98 3.32 2.86
CA CYS A 52 -13.93 4.35 3.22
C CYS A 52 -13.25 5.45 4.04
N VAL A 53 -13.15 6.66 3.47
CA VAL A 53 -12.59 7.85 4.12
C VAL A 53 -13.66 8.90 4.43
N ASN A 54 -14.92 8.47 4.63
CA ASN A 54 -15.99 9.37 5.07
C ASN A 54 -15.79 9.82 6.53
N LYS A 55 -16.52 10.86 6.97
CA LYS A 55 -16.37 11.53 8.29
C LYS A 55 -16.16 10.58 9.47
N THR A 56 -16.99 9.56 9.62
CA THR A 56 -16.88 8.61 10.75
C THR A 56 -15.64 7.74 10.67
N CYS A 57 -15.33 7.17 9.50
CA CYS A 57 -14.15 6.31 9.33
C CYS A 57 -12.84 7.12 9.47
N ARG A 58 -12.82 8.39 9.06
CA ARG A 58 -11.66 9.27 9.31
C ARG A 58 -11.38 9.47 10.79
N LYS A 59 -12.41 9.61 11.62
CA LYS A 59 -12.27 9.71 13.08
C LYS A 59 -11.77 8.41 13.72
N GLN A 60 -11.85 7.30 12.99
CA GLN A 60 -11.47 5.95 13.44
C GLN A 60 -10.18 5.45 12.76
N GLY A 61 -9.38 6.35 12.17
CA GLY A 61 -8.07 6.01 11.61
C GLY A 61 -8.05 5.54 10.16
N SER A 62 -9.10 5.81 9.36
CA SER A 62 -9.15 5.31 7.97
C SER A 62 -8.04 5.84 7.06
N ARG A 63 -7.36 6.93 7.44
CA ARG A 63 -6.20 7.44 6.71
C ARG A 63 -4.97 6.56 6.95
N GLU A 64 -4.71 6.18 8.20
CA GLU A 64 -3.66 5.23 8.52
C GLU A 64 -3.94 3.88 7.84
N THR A 65 -5.20 3.40 7.86
CA THR A 65 -5.59 2.16 7.15
C THR A 65 -5.29 2.26 5.65
N LEU A 66 -5.63 3.38 5.01
CA LEU A 66 -5.35 3.59 3.60
C LEU A 66 -3.85 3.56 3.31
N GLU A 67 -3.06 4.25 4.11
CA GLU A 67 -1.60 4.31 3.96
C GLU A 67 -0.94 2.93 4.14
N ILE A 68 -1.37 2.17 5.15
CA ILE A 68 -0.86 0.83 5.43
C ILE A 68 -1.21 -0.11 4.28
N LEU A 69 -2.45 -0.07 3.78
CA LEU A 69 -2.84 -0.88 2.63
C LEU A 69 -2.02 -0.53 1.40
N SER A 70 -1.87 0.77 1.07
CA SER A 70 -1.05 1.21 -0.06
C SER A 70 0.42 0.82 0.09
N SER A 71 0.92 0.77 1.32
CA SER A 71 2.30 0.40 1.63
C SER A 71 2.56 -1.11 1.53
N LEU A 72 1.55 -1.93 1.77
CA LEU A 72 1.68 -3.38 1.83
C LEU A 72 1.14 -4.08 0.58
N ALA A 73 0.24 -3.43 -0.17
CA ALA A 73 -0.39 -4.00 -1.34
C ALA A 73 0.65 -4.42 -2.39
N PRO A 74 0.49 -5.61 -2.99
CA PRO A 74 1.26 -5.99 -4.16
C PRO A 74 1.06 -5.01 -5.33
N PRO A 75 2.03 -4.90 -6.25
CA PRO A 75 2.01 -3.87 -7.30
C PRO A 75 0.86 -3.99 -8.31
N HIS A 76 0.18 -5.13 -8.36
CA HIS A 76 -1.00 -5.36 -9.21
C HIS A 76 -2.32 -5.03 -8.50
N VAL A 77 -2.30 -4.68 -7.22
CA VAL A 77 -3.48 -4.31 -6.44
C VAL A 77 -3.55 -2.80 -6.30
N SER A 78 -4.67 -2.22 -6.72
CA SER A 78 -4.92 -0.79 -6.55
C SER A 78 -5.58 -0.54 -5.19
N VAL A 79 -5.06 0.43 -4.44
CA VAL A 79 -5.63 0.85 -3.15
C VAL A 79 -6.10 2.30 -3.29
N ILE A 80 -7.42 2.51 -3.17
CA ILE A 80 -8.06 3.78 -3.52
C ILE A 80 -8.97 4.24 -2.38
N SER A 81 -8.95 5.54 -2.08
CA SER A 81 -9.90 6.12 -1.13
C SER A 81 -11.29 6.25 -1.75
N CYS A 82 -12.35 6.04 -0.95
CA CYS A 82 -13.73 6.16 -1.43
C CYS A 82 -14.66 6.85 -0.42
N GLY A 83 -15.87 7.14 -0.88
CA GLY A 83 -16.95 7.69 -0.06
C GLY A 83 -17.52 6.68 0.94
N CYS A 84 -18.66 7.04 1.54
CA CYS A 84 -19.32 6.16 2.49
C CYS A 84 -19.76 4.85 1.84
N LEU A 85 -19.35 3.71 2.41
CA LEU A 85 -19.80 2.37 2.00
C LEU A 85 -21.14 1.96 2.65
N GLY A 86 -21.78 2.83 3.43
CA GLY A 86 -23.08 2.55 4.06
C GLY A 86 -23.05 1.53 5.19
N LYS A 87 -21.86 1.13 5.67
CA LYS A 87 -21.65 0.17 6.77
C LYS A 87 -21.19 0.87 8.06
N CYS A 88 -21.88 1.94 8.45
CA CYS A 88 -21.51 2.74 9.62
C CYS A 88 -21.69 1.93 10.93
N GLY A 89 -20.84 2.18 11.93
CA GLY A 89 -20.89 1.53 13.25
C GLY A 89 -19.57 0.86 13.68
N SER A 90 -18.67 0.62 12.72
CA SER A 90 -17.53 -0.29 12.88
C SER A 90 -16.34 0.08 11.98
N GLY A 91 -16.15 1.34 11.62
CA GLY A 91 -15.11 1.74 10.65
C GLY A 91 -13.68 1.51 11.15
N PRO A 92 -12.67 1.70 10.29
CA PRO A 92 -12.72 1.87 8.83
C PRO A 92 -13.28 0.65 8.09
N ASN A 93 -14.01 0.93 7.00
CA ASN A 93 -14.62 -0.09 6.16
C ASN A 93 -13.90 -0.17 4.81
N LEU A 94 -13.74 -1.39 4.32
CA LEU A 94 -13.09 -1.72 3.06
C LEU A 94 -14.08 -2.44 2.13
N VAL A 95 -13.85 -2.35 0.82
CA VAL A 95 -14.44 -3.27 -0.15
C VAL A 95 -13.39 -3.76 -1.12
N PHE A 96 -13.34 -5.07 -1.33
CA PHE A 96 -12.51 -5.77 -2.31
C PHE A 96 -13.32 -5.98 -3.59
N LEU A 97 -12.84 -5.45 -4.70
CA LEU A 97 -13.42 -5.57 -6.02
C LEU A 97 -12.55 -6.49 -6.90
N PRO A 98 -13.15 -7.20 -7.87
CA PRO A 98 -14.54 -7.09 -8.34
C PRO A 98 -15.58 -7.88 -7.51
N GLN A 99 -15.17 -8.71 -6.54
CA GLN A 99 -16.09 -9.59 -5.79
C GLN A 99 -17.04 -8.83 -4.84
N ALA A 100 -16.86 -7.53 -4.66
CA ALA A 100 -17.63 -6.68 -3.74
C ALA A 100 -17.67 -7.23 -2.30
N VAL A 101 -16.54 -7.72 -1.80
CA VAL A 101 -16.46 -8.24 -0.43
C VAL A 101 -16.18 -7.10 0.54
N PHE A 102 -17.11 -6.87 1.46
CA PHE A 102 -17.03 -5.79 2.45
C PHE A 102 -16.38 -6.27 3.74
N VAL A 103 -15.43 -5.50 4.25
CA VAL A 103 -14.76 -5.75 5.54
C VAL A 103 -14.90 -4.52 6.43
N ASN A 104 -15.23 -4.72 7.69
CA ASN A 104 -15.32 -3.67 8.71
C ASN A 104 -14.24 -3.88 9.78
N HIS A 105 -14.16 -2.95 10.75
CA HIS A 105 -13.24 -2.96 11.89
C HIS A 105 -11.75 -2.99 11.51
N CYS A 106 -11.37 -2.32 10.42
CA CYS A 106 -9.98 -2.28 9.94
C CYS A 106 -9.17 -1.11 10.53
N ALA A 107 -9.39 -0.76 11.80
CA ALA A 107 -8.82 0.44 12.42
C ALA A 107 -7.36 0.27 12.83
N THR A 108 -6.92 -0.96 13.07
CA THR A 108 -5.57 -1.23 13.55
C THR A 108 -4.64 -1.68 12.42
N PRO A 109 -3.33 -1.39 12.51
CA PRO A 109 -2.35 -1.90 11.55
C PRO A 109 -2.37 -3.43 11.44
N ALA A 110 -2.42 -4.12 12.58
CA ALA A 110 -2.50 -5.58 12.67
C ALA A 110 -3.70 -6.14 11.88
N ARG A 111 -4.89 -5.59 12.11
CA ARG A 111 -6.10 -6.04 11.41
C ARG A 111 -6.03 -5.72 9.92
N THR A 112 -5.50 -4.56 9.55
CA THR A 112 -5.35 -4.15 8.16
C THR A 112 -4.43 -5.08 7.37
N ALA A 113 -3.25 -5.39 7.93
CA ALA A 113 -2.31 -6.32 7.30
C ALA A 113 -2.88 -7.76 7.25
N GLN A 114 -3.57 -8.20 8.29
CA GLN A 114 -4.21 -9.50 8.32
C GLN A 114 -5.29 -9.62 7.23
N VAL A 115 -6.17 -8.62 7.12
CA VAL A 115 -7.21 -8.60 6.09
C VAL A 115 -6.58 -8.63 4.70
N LEU A 116 -5.57 -7.81 4.43
CA LEU A 116 -4.85 -7.86 3.15
C LEU A 116 -4.27 -9.26 2.87
N ALA A 117 -3.58 -9.86 3.84
CA ALA A 117 -2.95 -11.18 3.68
C ALA A 117 -3.99 -12.29 3.40
N THR A 118 -5.14 -12.25 4.08
CA THR A 118 -6.25 -13.19 3.86
C THR A 118 -6.85 -13.06 2.47
N TYR A 119 -7.11 -11.83 2.00
CA TYR A 119 -7.76 -11.62 0.69
C TYR A 119 -6.84 -11.85 -0.51
N MET A 120 -5.52 -11.66 -0.34
CA MET A 120 -4.55 -11.89 -1.42
C MET A 120 -4.20 -13.38 -1.64
N GLY A 121 -4.87 -14.31 -0.95
CA GLY A 121 -4.79 -15.75 -1.24
C GLY A 121 -3.41 -16.38 -0.98
N ARG A 122 -2.55 -15.72 -0.20
CA ARG A 122 -1.18 -16.18 0.11
C ARG A 122 -0.81 -16.15 1.60
N GLY A 123 -1.60 -15.53 2.47
CA GLY A 123 -1.14 -15.21 3.82
C GLY A 123 -1.29 -16.35 4.82
N ASN A 124 -0.18 -16.97 5.21
CA ASN A 124 -0.08 -17.48 6.58
C ASN A 124 -0.05 -16.27 7.55
N THR A 125 -0.43 -16.43 8.82
CA THR A 125 -0.39 -15.32 9.80
C THR A 125 0.98 -14.66 9.91
N ASP A 126 2.02 -15.44 9.63
CA ASP A 126 3.42 -15.02 9.68
C ASP A 126 3.75 -13.94 8.62
N ASP A 127 3.06 -13.96 7.48
CA ASP A 127 3.30 -13.00 6.40
C ASP A 127 2.79 -11.60 6.77
N ALA A 128 1.65 -11.51 7.46
CA ALA A 128 1.11 -10.23 7.93
C ALA A 128 2.04 -9.59 8.97
N SER A 129 2.58 -10.39 9.89
CA SER A 129 3.53 -9.93 10.91
C SER A 129 4.84 -9.46 10.31
N LYS A 130 5.42 -10.20 9.35
CA LYS A 130 6.64 -9.79 8.63
C LYS A 130 6.42 -8.51 7.83
N ASN A 131 5.29 -8.40 7.13
CA ASN A 131 4.93 -7.21 6.38
C ASN A 131 4.84 -5.97 7.28
N LEU A 132 4.23 -6.09 8.46
CA LEU A 132 4.16 -4.99 9.43
C LEU A 132 5.51 -4.66 10.04
N ALA A 133 6.32 -5.65 10.39
CA ALA A 133 7.66 -5.43 10.92
C ALA A 133 8.57 -4.72 9.89
N ALA A 134 8.52 -5.15 8.63
CA ALA A 134 9.24 -4.49 7.54
C ALA A 134 8.73 -3.07 7.28
N LEU A 135 7.41 -2.84 7.36
CA LEU A 135 6.82 -1.50 7.27
C LEU A 135 7.31 -0.59 8.40
N ALA A 136 7.36 -1.09 9.64
CA ALA A 136 7.84 -0.32 10.78
C ALA A 136 9.34 0.03 10.65
N LEU A 137 10.15 -0.90 10.16
CA LEU A 137 11.56 -0.64 9.85
C LEU A 137 11.73 0.42 8.76
N ARG A 138 10.96 0.33 7.67
CA ARG A 138 10.96 1.34 6.61
C ARG A 138 10.55 2.72 7.13
N LYS A 139 9.49 2.80 7.95
CA LYS A 139 9.03 4.06 8.54
C LYS A 139 10.10 4.71 9.42
N ARG A 140 10.77 3.91 10.25
CA ARG A 140 11.92 4.40 11.02
C ARG A 140 13.07 4.85 10.12
N ALA A 141 13.35 4.13 9.04
CA ALA A 141 14.36 4.56 8.07
C ALA A 141 14.01 5.90 7.43
N GLU A 142 12.74 6.13 7.05
CA GLU A 142 12.24 7.41 6.53
C GLU A 142 12.46 8.55 7.55
N GLU A 143 12.17 8.32 8.84
CA GLU A 143 12.45 9.28 9.91
C GLU A 143 13.95 9.58 10.06
N GLU A 144 14.82 8.57 9.93
CA GLU A 144 16.27 8.77 9.96
C GLU A 144 16.79 9.52 8.72
N LEU A 145 16.19 9.31 7.55
CA LEU A 145 16.48 10.10 6.34
C LEU A 145 16.10 11.57 6.52
N GLU A 146 14.96 11.86 7.16
CA GLU A 146 14.55 13.23 7.49
C GLU A 146 15.54 13.91 8.46
N LYS A 147 16.16 13.14 9.36
CA LYS A 147 17.22 13.61 10.26
C LYS A 147 18.60 13.72 9.57
N GLY A 148 18.75 13.20 8.35
CA GLY A 148 20.01 13.14 7.61
C GLY A 148 20.92 11.97 8.00
N ASN A 149 20.45 11.03 8.81
CA ASN A 149 21.19 9.85 9.25
C ASN A 149 21.14 8.74 8.19
N LEU A 150 21.83 8.96 7.07
CA LEU A 150 21.76 8.07 5.90
C LEU A 150 22.23 6.64 6.19
N SER A 151 23.31 6.47 6.96
CA SER A 151 23.87 5.16 7.29
C SER A 151 22.92 4.30 8.13
N GLU A 152 22.26 4.91 9.12
CA GLU A 152 21.28 4.21 9.96
C GLU A 152 20.05 3.83 9.13
N ALA A 153 19.59 4.72 8.26
CA ALA A 153 18.51 4.42 7.33
C ALA A 153 18.83 3.23 6.42
N GLU A 154 20.06 3.13 5.88
CA GLU A 154 20.47 1.98 5.07
C GLU A 154 20.43 0.66 5.85
N VAL A 155 20.87 0.67 7.12
CA VAL A 155 20.83 -0.51 8.00
C VAL A 155 19.38 -0.93 8.25
N LEU A 156 18.49 -0.01 8.63
CA LEU A 156 17.08 -0.28 8.88
C LEU A 156 16.37 -0.85 7.63
N LEU A 157 16.67 -0.31 6.45
CA LEU A 157 16.10 -0.80 5.19
C LEU A 157 16.62 -2.19 4.82
N SER A 158 17.88 -2.49 5.12
CA SER A 158 18.45 -3.82 4.91
C SER A 158 17.82 -4.85 5.84
N GLN A 159 17.65 -4.53 7.12
CA GLN A 159 16.89 -5.36 8.06
C GLN A 159 15.45 -5.60 7.58
N ALA A 160 14.81 -4.59 6.99
CA ALA A 160 13.45 -4.75 6.45
C ALA A 160 13.39 -5.73 5.28
N ILE A 161 14.41 -5.76 4.42
CA ILE A 161 14.53 -6.70 3.30
C ILE A 161 14.80 -8.12 3.80
N ASP A 162 15.63 -8.27 4.83
CA ASP A 162 15.98 -9.58 5.42
C ASP A 162 14.76 -10.31 6.00
N LEU A 163 13.72 -9.57 6.41
CA LEU A 163 12.43 -10.14 6.83
C LEU A 163 11.66 -10.83 5.69
N LYS A 164 12.07 -10.61 4.43
CA LYS A 164 11.43 -11.11 3.20
C LYS A 164 9.91 -10.88 3.22
N PRO A 165 9.45 -9.62 3.38
CA PRO A 165 8.02 -9.32 3.38
C PRO A 165 7.42 -9.66 2.01
N SER A 166 6.22 -10.22 2.03
CA SER A 166 5.45 -10.48 0.81
C SER A 166 4.82 -9.23 0.21
N GLY A 167 4.68 -8.16 1.02
CA GLY A 167 4.11 -6.87 0.64
C GLY A 167 5.08 -5.71 0.78
N GLY A 168 5.01 -4.72 -0.12
CA GLY A 168 5.78 -3.48 -0.03
C GLY A 168 7.29 -3.58 -0.31
N LEU A 169 7.81 -4.76 -0.69
CA LEU A 169 9.25 -4.97 -0.89
C LEU A 169 9.87 -4.05 -1.97
N HIS A 170 9.15 -3.81 -3.07
CA HIS A 170 9.59 -2.90 -4.14
C HIS A 170 9.76 -1.44 -3.65
N ILE A 171 8.95 -1.01 -2.67
CA ILE A 171 9.08 0.31 -2.04
C ILE A 171 10.35 0.36 -1.20
N ILE A 172 10.63 -0.70 -0.43
CA ILE A 172 11.84 -0.77 0.41
C ILE A 172 13.11 -0.68 -0.45
N TYR A 173 13.17 -1.42 -1.57
CA TYR A 173 14.28 -1.31 -2.52
C TYR A 173 14.39 0.09 -3.15
N THR A 174 13.27 0.70 -3.54
CA THR A 174 13.25 2.08 -4.07
C THR A 174 13.81 3.08 -3.06
N THR A 175 13.39 2.98 -1.80
CA THR A 175 13.87 3.83 -0.71
C THR A 175 15.37 3.59 -0.47
N ARG A 176 15.81 2.32 -0.37
CA ARG A 176 17.23 2.00 -0.12
C ARG A 176 18.14 2.42 -1.27
N SER A 177 17.68 2.27 -2.51
CA SER A 177 18.38 2.79 -3.69
C SER A 177 18.61 4.30 -3.58
N SER A 178 17.56 5.05 -3.23
CA SER A 178 17.66 6.51 -3.02
C SER A 178 18.62 6.87 -1.88
N THR A 179 18.58 6.12 -0.77
CA THR A 179 19.52 6.27 0.35
C THR A 179 20.96 6.02 -0.08
N ARG A 180 21.21 4.95 -0.84
CA ARG A 180 22.55 4.59 -1.33
C ARG A 180 23.09 5.60 -2.33
N LEU A 181 22.25 6.19 -3.19
CA LEU A 181 22.65 7.32 -4.03
C LEU A 181 23.09 8.52 -3.18
N ALA A 182 22.37 8.83 -2.11
CA ALA A 182 22.73 9.92 -1.21
C ALA A 182 24.06 9.67 -0.46
N ILE A 183 24.37 8.41 -0.15
CA ILE A 183 25.65 7.99 0.45
C ILE A 183 26.80 8.01 -0.59
N GLY A 184 26.49 7.94 -1.89
CA GLY A 184 27.46 7.79 -2.98
C GLY A 184 27.73 6.35 -3.41
N ASN A 185 26.99 5.37 -2.87
CA ASN A 185 27.04 3.97 -3.28
C ASN A 185 26.18 3.74 -4.54
N ASN A 186 26.72 4.16 -5.69
CA ASN A 186 26.01 4.07 -6.97
C ASN A 186 25.76 2.63 -7.45
N LEU A 187 26.68 1.71 -7.15
CA LEU A 187 26.55 0.30 -7.54
C LEU A 187 25.41 -0.37 -6.77
N GLY A 188 25.41 -0.25 -5.44
CA GLY A 188 24.34 -0.81 -4.60
C GLY A 188 22.98 -0.16 -4.88
N ALA A 189 22.96 1.13 -5.23
CA ALA A 189 21.73 1.79 -5.66
C ALA A 189 21.16 1.21 -6.97
N LEU A 190 22.03 0.92 -7.94
CA LEU A 190 21.62 0.33 -9.22
C LEU A 190 21.11 -1.10 -9.04
N GLU A 191 21.73 -1.89 -8.17
CA GLU A 191 21.25 -3.22 -7.80
C GLU A 191 19.85 -3.16 -7.20
N ASP A 192 19.63 -2.28 -6.22
CA ASP A 192 18.31 -2.10 -5.61
C ASP A 192 17.25 -1.63 -6.62
N ALA A 193 17.62 -0.74 -7.55
CA ALA A 193 16.70 -0.29 -8.61
C ALA A 193 16.28 -1.44 -9.53
N LYS A 194 17.22 -2.35 -9.88
CA LYS A 194 16.92 -3.54 -10.68
C LYS A 194 15.98 -4.50 -9.96
N GLU A 195 16.21 -4.74 -8.66
CA GLU A 195 15.33 -5.57 -7.83
C GLU A 195 13.93 -4.95 -7.71
N ALA A 196 13.83 -3.64 -7.50
CA ALA A 196 12.54 -2.94 -7.48
C ALA A 196 11.79 -3.09 -8.80
N LEU A 197 12.49 -2.97 -9.95
CA LEU A 197 11.92 -3.12 -11.29
C LEU A 197 11.47 -4.55 -11.57
N ALA A 198 12.23 -5.55 -11.13
CA ALA A 198 11.85 -6.95 -11.26
C ALA A 198 10.56 -7.26 -10.47
N LEU A 199 10.39 -6.65 -9.29
CA LEU A 199 9.21 -6.85 -8.44
C LEU A 199 7.97 -6.11 -8.94
N ALA A 200 8.15 -4.88 -9.44
CA ALA A 200 7.05 -3.96 -9.71
C ALA A 200 7.28 -3.11 -10.97
N PRO A 201 7.33 -3.71 -12.17
CA PRO A 201 7.74 -3.05 -13.41
C PRO A 201 6.84 -1.88 -13.84
N HIS A 202 5.56 -1.93 -13.44
CA HIS A 202 4.57 -0.91 -13.79
C HIS A 202 4.28 0.07 -12.64
N HIS A 203 4.96 -0.08 -11.50
CA HIS A 203 4.71 0.81 -10.36
C HIS A 203 5.30 2.20 -10.63
N PRO A 204 4.53 3.29 -10.45
CA PRO A 204 4.97 4.63 -10.81
C PRO A 204 6.32 5.00 -10.18
N GLN A 205 6.50 4.72 -8.88
CA GLN A 205 7.72 5.09 -8.16
C GLN A 205 8.96 4.38 -8.70
N VAL A 206 8.82 3.13 -9.13
CA VAL A 206 9.94 2.33 -9.66
C VAL A 206 10.32 2.78 -11.06
N ARG A 207 9.31 3.06 -11.90
CA ARG A 207 9.53 3.51 -13.29
C ARG A 207 10.30 4.83 -13.37
N PHE A 208 10.11 5.73 -12.40
CA PHE A 208 10.83 7.02 -12.37
C PHE A 208 12.31 6.91 -11.99
N MET A 209 12.78 5.78 -11.46
CA MET A 209 14.19 5.64 -11.05
C MET A 209 15.18 5.53 -12.23
N PHE A 210 14.70 5.23 -13.43
CA PHE A 210 15.51 4.95 -14.62
C PHE A 210 15.39 6.02 -15.73
N HIS A 211 14.69 7.13 -15.45
CA HIS A 211 14.50 8.25 -16.37
C HIS A 211 15.13 9.52 -15.79
#